data_AF-A0A972QFR6-F1
#
_entry.id   AF-A0A972QFR6-F1
#
_cell.length_a   1.000
_cell.length_b   1.000
_cell.length_c   1.000
_cell.angle_alpha   90.00
_cell.angle_beta   90.00
_cell.angle_gamma   90.00
#
_symmetry.space_group_name_H-M   'P 1'
#
loop_
_entity.id
_entity.type
_entity.pdbx_description
1 polymer ?
#
loop_
_entity_poly.entity_id
_entity_poly.type
_entity_poly.pdbx_seq_one_letter_code
_entity_poly.pdbx_strand_id
1 'polypeptide(L)'
;STVVYQGYAGPIPLKKVIAIDDFIAREARPDLTILLDLEAKIGLRRALKIKPKDRMESKSLIFHKKVRKGFRDLARRNKKRIKLIDSRNSVEETQEAVRKEILKYLKKIEIY
;
A
#
# COMPACT_ATOMS: atom_id res chain seq x y z
N SER A 1 -0.79 -6.93 -0.65
CA SER A 1 -0.47 -6.55 0.75
C SER A 1 0.38 -7.57 1.50
N THR A 2 0.24 -8.88 1.23
CA THR A 2 0.93 -9.99 1.90
C THR A 2 2.45 -9.81 2.05
N VAL A 3 3.15 -9.42 0.98
CA VAL A 3 4.60 -9.16 0.98
C VAL A 3 5.02 -8.22 2.12
N VAL A 4 4.23 -7.18 2.38
CA VAL A 4 4.56 -6.18 3.40
C VAL A 4 4.25 -6.70 4.80
N TYR A 5 3.04 -7.20 5.01
CA TYR A 5 2.61 -7.64 6.35
C TYR A 5 3.31 -8.91 6.84
N GLN A 6 3.63 -9.84 5.94
CA GLN A 6 4.28 -11.11 6.30
C GLN A 6 5.81 -11.06 6.15
N GLY A 7 6.31 -10.30 5.17
CA GLY A 7 7.74 -10.21 4.87
C GLY A 7 8.43 -9.04 5.56
N TYR A 8 8.03 -7.80 5.25
CA TYR A 8 8.71 -6.60 5.78
C TYR A 8 8.47 -6.38 7.27
N ALA A 9 7.22 -6.52 7.71
CA ALA A 9 6.82 -6.28 9.10
C ALA A 9 6.56 -7.57 9.89
N GLY A 10 6.32 -8.67 9.17
CA GLY A 10 5.97 -9.96 9.73
C GLY A 10 7.18 -10.86 10.01
N PRO A 11 6.93 -12.10 10.43
CA PRO A 11 7.97 -13.02 10.88
C PRO A 11 8.62 -13.82 9.74
N ILE A 12 8.08 -13.78 8.52
CA ILE A 12 8.54 -14.64 7.43
C ILE A 12 9.67 -13.94 6.67
N PRO A 13 10.79 -14.62 6.36
CA PRO A 13 11.86 -14.02 5.57
C PRO A 13 11.34 -13.45 4.25
N LEU A 14 11.63 -12.17 3.98
CA LEU A 14 11.10 -11.42 2.83
C LEU A 14 11.30 -12.16 1.50
N LYS A 15 12.47 -12.75 1.28
CA LYS A 15 12.78 -13.52 0.05
C LYS A 15 11.80 -14.70 -0.15
N LYS A 16 11.41 -15.40 0.93
CA LYS A 16 10.45 -16.50 0.85
C LYS A 16 9.06 -16.00 0.50
N VAL A 17 8.61 -14.91 1.11
CA VAL A 17 7.29 -14.34 0.82
C VAL A 17 7.20 -13.86 -0.63
N ILE A 18 8.25 -13.20 -1.14
CA ILE A 18 8.31 -12.76 -2.54
C ILE A 18 8.26 -13.96 -3.49
N ALA A 19 9.06 -15.01 -3.23
CA ALA A 19 9.07 -16.20 -4.09
C ALA A 19 7.68 -16.85 -4.19
N ILE A 20 6.95 -16.97 -3.06
CA ILE A 20 5.59 -17.51 -3.04
C ILE A 20 4.62 -16.57 -3.75
N ASP A 21 4.71 -15.26 -3.49
CA ASP A 21 3.84 -14.24 -4.09
C ASP A 21 4.02 -14.20 -5.61
N ASP A 22 5.24 -14.34 -6.13
CA ASP A 22 5.53 -14.42 -7.57
C ASP A 22 5.04 -15.74 -8.18
N PHE A 23 5.22 -16.86 -7.48
CA PHE A 23 4.74 -18.17 -7.93
C PHE A 23 3.22 -18.23 -8.05
N ILE A 24 2.48 -17.65 -7.09
CA ILE A 24 1.02 -17.65 -7.09
C ILE A 24 0.47 -16.60 -8.04
N ALA A 25 0.96 -15.37 -7.96
CA ALA A 25 0.32 -14.25 -8.65
C ALA A 25 0.57 -14.27 -10.16
N ARG A 26 1.71 -14.79 -10.64
CA ARG A 26 2.09 -14.86 -12.08
C ARG A 26 1.57 -13.67 -12.89
N GLU A 27 0.63 -13.90 -13.80
CA GLU A 27 0.02 -12.91 -14.69
C GLU A 27 -1.14 -12.14 -14.05
N ALA A 28 -1.70 -12.63 -12.94
CA ALA A 28 -2.78 -11.99 -12.18
C ALA A 28 -2.27 -10.85 -11.27
N ARG A 29 -1.33 -10.05 -11.75
CA ARG A 29 -0.85 -8.84 -11.05
C ARG A 29 -1.73 -7.65 -11.43
N PRO A 30 -2.09 -6.77 -10.48
CA PRO A 30 -2.80 -5.54 -10.82
C PRO A 30 -1.94 -4.66 -11.73
N ASP A 31 -2.51 -4.20 -12.83
CA ASP A 31 -1.85 -3.28 -13.74
C ASP A 31 -1.62 -1.89 -13.11
N LEU A 32 -2.53 -1.50 -12.22
CA LEU A 32 -2.43 -0.31 -11.38
C LEU A 32 -2.72 -0.67 -9.92
N THR A 33 -1.90 -0.14 -9.01
CA THR A 33 -2.13 -0.19 -7.56
C THR A 33 -1.93 1.21 -7.01
N ILE A 34 -2.95 1.72 -6.31
CA ILE A 34 -2.86 3.00 -5.60
C ILE A 34 -2.43 2.72 -4.16
N LEU A 35 -1.32 3.32 -3.76
CA LEU A 35 -0.81 3.26 -2.39
C LEU A 35 -1.05 4.60 -1.70
N LEU A 36 -2.00 4.63 -0.77
CA LEU A 36 -2.26 5.79 0.09
C LEU A 36 -1.22 5.81 1.21
N ASP A 37 -0.25 6.72 1.14
CA ASP A 37 0.80 6.88 2.14
C ASP A 37 0.39 7.90 3.21
N LEU A 38 0.41 7.46 4.46
CA LEU A 38 0.15 8.31 5.62
C LEU A 38 1.10 7.90 6.74
N GLU A 39 1.45 8.85 7.60
CA GLU A 39 2.20 8.54 8.81
C GLU A 39 1.47 7.54 9.70
N ALA A 40 2.19 6.50 10.15
CA ALA A 40 1.63 5.42 10.94
C ALA A 40 0.85 5.92 12.18
N LYS A 41 1.36 6.95 12.86
CA LYS A 41 0.70 7.54 14.04
C LYS A 41 -0.64 8.18 13.69
N ILE A 42 -0.70 8.93 12.57
CA ILE A 42 -1.92 9.59 12.10
C ILE A 42 -2.92 8.54 11.63
N GLY A 43 -2.48 7.55 10.84
CA GLY A 43 -3.31 6.45 10.35
C GLY A 43 -3.94 5.63 11.47
N LEU A 44 -3.16 5.26 12.49
CA LEU A 44 -3.67 4.54 13.66
C LEU A 44 -4.70 5.39 14.42
N ARG A 45 -4.43 6.68 14.62
CA ARG A 45 -5.39 7.60 15.27
C ARG A 45 -6.71 7.68 14.49
N ARG A 46 -6.66 7.73 13.15
CA ARG A 46 -7.87 7.75 12.29
C ARG A 46 -8.63 6.42 12.39
N ALA A 47 -7.94 5.29 12.31
CA ALA A 47 -8.56 3.95 12.37
C ALA A 47 -9.35 3.73 13.68
N LEU A 48 -8.78 4.15 14.81
CA LEU A 48 -9.40 4.00 16.14
C LEU A 48 -10.65 4.88 16.35
N LYS A 49 -10.86 5.90 15.51
CA LYS A 49 -12.10 6.70 15.54
C LYS A 49 -13.24 6.02 14.80
N ILE A 50 -12.93 5.13 13.85
CA ILE A 50 -13.90 4.51 12.96
C ILE A 50 -14.39 3.18 13.56
N LYS A 51 -13.47 2.40 14.13
CA LYS A 51 -13.78 1.09 14.69
C LYS A 51 -12.95 0.79 15.94
N PRO A 52 -13.45 -0.10 16.83
CA PRO A 52 -12.65 -0.66 17.91
C PRO A 52 -11.36 -1.31 17.39
N LYS A 53 -10.36 -1.42 18.28
CA LYS A 53 -9.09 -2.09 17.96
C LYS A 53 -9.34 -3.53 17.55
N ASP A 54 -8.96 -3.88 16.32
CA ASP A 54 -8.81 -5.28 15.95
C ASP A 54 -7.36 -5.76 16.15
N ARG A 55 -7.09 -7.00 15.76
CA ARG A 55 -5.77 -7.63 15.87
C ARG A 55 -4.65 -6.79 15.21
N MET A 56 -4.96 -6.07 14.14
CA MET A 56 -4.03 -5.25 13.38
C MET A 56 -3.80 -3.89 14.06
N GLU A 57 -4.86 -3.18 14.48
CA GLU A 57 -4.68 -1.90 15.21
C GLU A 57 -4.11 -2.10 16.62
N SER A 58 -4.13 -3.33 17.14
CA SER A 58 -3.47 -3.70 18.39
C SER A 58 -1.95 -3.90 18.25
N LYS A 59 -1.39 -3.86 17.04
CA LYS A 59 0.06 -3.96 16.82
C LYS A 59 0.78 -2.69 17.27
N SER A 60 2.07 -2.82 17.60
CA SER A 60 2.87 -1.68 18.06
C SER A 60 3.05 -0.62 16.97
N LEU A 61 3.29 0.63 17.37
CA LEU A 61 3.63 1.70 16.43
C LEU A 61 4.86 1.35 15.57
N ILE A 62 5.83 0.62 16.14
CA ILE A 62 7.01 0.12 15.43
C ILE A 62 6.60 -0.79 14.28
N PHE A 63 5.64 -1.70 14.50
CA PHE A 63 5.10 -2.56 13.46
C PHE A 63 4.47 -1.74 12.33
N HIS A 64 3.61 -0.76 12.64
CA HIS A 64 3.00 0.09 11.61
C HIS A 64 4.04 0.94 10.85
N LYS A 65 5.11 1.40 11.50
CA LYS A 65 6.24 2.06 10.83
C LYS A 65 6.95 1.11 9.86
N LYS A 66 7.18 -0.16 10.24
CA LYS A 66 7.73 -1.18 9.34
C LYS A 66 6.82 -1.46 8.15
N VAL A 67 5.51 -1.57 8.38
CA VAL A 67 4.50 -1.72 7.32
C VAL A 67 4.57 -0.57 6.31
N ARG A 68 4.53 0.69 6.78
CA ARG A 68 4.64 1.86 5.91
C ARG A 68 5.93 1.84 5.09
N LYS A 69 7.08 1.57 5.74
CA LYS A 69 8.38 1.47 5.06
C LYS A 69 8.35 0.39 3.97
N GLY A 70 7.83 -0.79 4.29
CA GLY A 70 7.73 -1.90 3.32
C GLY A 70 6.86 -1.57 2.11
N PHE A 71 5.73 -0.89 2.31
CA PHE A 71 4.90 -0.43 1.19
C PHE A 71 5.63 0.62 0.32
N ARG A 72 6.33 1.58 0.93
CA ARG A 72 7.12 2.57 0.18
C ARG A 72 8.25 1.92 -0.62
N ASP A 73 8.93 0.92 -0.04
CA ASP A 73 9.97 0.16 -0.74
C ASP A 73 9.38 -0.66 -1.90
N LEU A 74 8.22 -1.29 -1.70
CA LEU A 74 7.53 -2.03 -2.75
C LEU A 74 7.11 -1.10 -3.90
N ALA A 75 6.56 0.07 -3.59
CA ALA A 75 6.20 1.09 -4.58
C ALA A 75 7.42 1.59 -5.36
N ARG A 76 8.55 1.83 -4.67
CA ARG A 76 9.80 2.26 -5.30
C ARG A 76 10.35 1.22 -6.28
N ARG A 77 10.20 -0.08 -6.01
CA ARG A 77 10.61 -1.15 -6.91
C ARG A 77 9.64 -1.37 -8.08
N ASN A 78 8.37 -0.97 -7.91
CA ASN A 78 7.29 -1.23 -8.86
C ASN A 78 6.65 0.07 -9.39
N LYS A 79 7.44 1.14 -9.59
CA LYS A 79 6.94 2.49 -9.93
C LYS A 79 6.02 2.55 -11.15
N LYS A 80 6.14 1.60 -12.09
CA LYS A 80 5.29 1.53 -13.27
C LYS A 80 3.83 1.29 -12.90
N ARG A 81 3.57 0.29 -12.04
CA ARG A 81 2.21 -0.15 -11.63
C ARG A 81 1.75 0.37 -10.27
N ILE A 82 2.66 0.67 -9.33
CA ILE A 82 2.30 1.18 -8.00
C ILE A 82 2.49 2.70 -7.96
N LYS A 83 1.40 3.43 -7.75
CA LYS A 83 1.41 4.89 -7.60
C LYS A 83 1.19 5.24 -6.14
N LEU A 84 2.16 5.94 -5.56
CA LEU A 84 2.08 6.43 -4.19
C LEU A 84 1.39 7.79 -4.19
N ILE A 85 0.32 7.90 -3.42
CA ILE A 85 -0.43 9.14 -3.17
C ILE A 85 -0.18 9.54 -1.72
N ASP A 86 0.19 10.79 -1.51
CA ASP A 86 0.26 11.36 -0.16
C ASP A 86 -1.14 11.62 0.37
N SER A 87 -1.47 11.05 1.53
CA SER A 87 -2.80 11.15 2.16
C SER A 87 -2.78 11.94 3.48
N ARG A 88 -1.76 12.79 3.69
CA ARG A 88 -1.68 13.71 4.84
C ARG A 88 -2.75 14.80 4.81
N ASN A 89 -3.16 15.18 3.61
CA ASN A 89 -4.13 16.23 3.31
C ASN A 89 -5.58 15.81 3.62
N SER A 90 -6.54 16.62 3.17
CA SER A 90 -7.97 16.31 3.26
C SER A 90 -8.36 15.06 2.45
N VAL A 91 -9.57 14.54 2.70
CA VAL A 91 -10.11 13.39 1.96
C VAL A 91 -10.34 13.78 0.50
N GLU A 92 -10.82 15.00 0.27
CA GLU A 92 -11.12 15.58 -1.03
C GLU A 92 -9.85 15.73 -1.87
N GLU A 93 -8.77 16.28 -1.30
CA GLU A 93 -7.48 16.38 -1.98
C GLU A 93 -6.89 14.99 -2.29
N THR A 94 -7.03 14.04 -1.35
CA THR A 94 -6.57 12.66 -1.57
C THR A 94 -7.36 12.01 -2.71
N GLN A 95 -8.69 12.17 -2.72
CA GLN A 95 -9.58 11.64 -3.75
C GLN A 95 -9.23 12.21 -5.13
N GLU A 96 -9.00 13.52 -5.24
CA GLU A 96 -8.63 14.14 -6.50
C GLU A 96 -7.27 13.63 -7.01
N ALA A 97 -6.29 13.45 -6.12
CA ALA A 97 -4.99 12.87 -6.48
C ALA A 97 -5.13 11.43 -6.99
N VAL A 98 -5.98 10.60 -6.35
CA VAL A 98 -6.30 9.25 -6.81
C VAL A 98 -6.96 9.27 -8.18
N ARG A 99 -7.99 10.10 -8.36
CA ARG A 99 -8.74 10.25 -9.63
C ARG A 99 -7.80 10.62 -10.77
N LYS A 100 -6.88 11.56 -10.53
CA LYS A 100 -5.88 11.98 -11.51
C LYS A 100 -4.97 10.83 -11.97
N GLU A 101 -4.47 10.01 -11.04
CA GLU A 101 -3.61 8.86 -11.41
C GLU A 101 -4.40 7.76 -12.14
N ILE A 102 -5.66 7.52 -11.78
CA ILE A 102 -6.53 6.56 -12.49
C ILE A 102 -6.81 7.04 -13.91
N LEU A 103 -7.24 8.30 -14.10
CA LEU A 103 -7.50 8.85 -15.43
C LEU A 103 -6.26 8.85 -16.31
N LYS A 104 -5.10 9.17 -15.74
CA LYS A 104 -3.81 9.07 -16.45
C LYS A 104 -3.48 7.64 -16.88
N TYR A 105 -3.87 6.66 -16.09
CA TYR A 105 -3.68 5.25 -16.42
C TYR A 105 -4.64 4.81 -17.54
N LEU A 106 -5.94 5.13 -17.44
CA LEU A 106 -6.93 4.81 -18.46
C LEU A 106 -6.59 5.42 -19.83
N LYS A 107 -6.19 6.70 -19.86
CA LYS A 107 -5.72 7.37 -21.09
C LYS A 107 -4.52 6.70 -21.76
N LYS A 108 -3.73 5.89 -21.04
CA LYS A 108 -2.63 5.14 -21.66
C LYS A 108 -3.08 3.83 -22.30
N ILE A 109 -4.21 3.29 -21.84
CA ILE A 109 -4.78 2.04 -22.34
C ILE A 109 -5.69 2.31 -23.53
N GLU A 110 -6.44 3.42 -23.51
CA GLU A 110 -7.36 3.85 -24.58
C GLU A 110 -6.67 4.36 -25.87
N ILE A 111 -5.33 4.22 -26.01
CA ILE A 111 -4.60 4.55 -27.25
C ILE A 111 -4.48 3.28 -28.14
N TYR A 112 -5.58 2.55 -28.29
CA TYR A 112 -5.84 1.57 -29.35
C TYR A 112 -7.31 1.67 -29.76
#